data_AF-G9QI03-F1
#
_entry.id   AF-G9QI03-F1
#
_cell.length_a   1.000
_cell.length_b   1.000
_cell.length_c   1.000
_cell.angle_alpha   90.00
_cell.angle_beta   90.00
_cell.angle_gamma   90.00
#
_symmetry.space_group_name_H-M   'P 1'
#
loop_
_entity.id
_entity.type
_entity.pdbx_description
1 polymer ?
#
loop_
_entity_poly.entity_id
_entity_poly.type
_entity_poly.pdbx_seq_one_letter_code
_entity_poly.pdbx_strand_id
1 'polypeptide(L)'
;MDGLYVKLRRDTVEKEVIYVVLGVNEEGYREILDFFVGGQESAYGWREILQQLYKRGVKEVPLGVFDGLPGLEEAFKAVYPKADVQRCVVHKVRNTLSRVRKKDQFEMAEDLKLIYRSPNKEIALEMFQQFESK
;
A
#
# COMPACT_ATOMS: atom_id res chain seq x y z
N MET A 1 -4.61 -0.83 1.46
CA MET A 1 -4.45 -0.93 2.94
C MET A 1 -3.14 -0.27 3.32
N ASP A 2 -3.15 0.55 4.37
CA ASP A 2 -1.98 1.26 4.89
C ASP A 2 -1.84 1.04 6.40
N GLY A 3 -0.61 1.08 6.91
CA GLY A 3 -0.29 0.97 8.33
C GLY A 3 0.16 2.30 8.92
N LEU A 4 -0.54 2.77 9.94
CA LEU A 4 -0.17 3.95 10.71
C LEU A 4 0.32 3.54 12.09
N TYR A 5 1.55 3.90 12.43
CA TYR A 5 2.02 3.68 13.80
C TYR A 5 1.61 4.82 14.73
N VAL A 6 0.97 4.47 15.83
CA VAL A 6 0.55 5.38 16.90
C VAL A 6 1.09 4.91 18.25
N LYS A 7 1.35 5.86 19.15
CA LYS A 7 1.66 5.54 20.55
C LYS A 7 0.35 5.31 21.28
N LEU A 8 0.12 4.08 21.73
CA LEU A 8 -1.06 3.70 22.51
C LEU A 8 -0.63 3.42 23.95
N ARG A 9 -1.44 3.90 24.89
CA ARG A 9 -1.28 3.57 26.30
C ARG A 9 -2.26 2.45 26.65
N ARG A 10 -1.72 1.26 26.90
CA ARG A 10 -2.43 0.17 27.59
C ARG A 10 -1.99 0.22 29.05
N ASP A 11 -1.15 -0.73 29.49
CA ASP A 11 -0.47 -0.68 30.79
C ASP A 11 0.80 0.21 30.72
N THR A 12 1.58 0.02 29.66
CA THR A 12 2.72 0.87 29.25
C THR A 12 2.38 1.63 27.96
N VAL A 13 3.20 2.64 27.62
CA VAL A 13 3.08 3.35 26.34
C VAL A 13 3.95 2.64 25.31
N GLU A 14 3.31 2.03 24.32
CA GLU A 14 3.99 1.31 23.25
C GLU A 14 3.55 1.81 21.87
N LYS A 15 4.39 1.55 20.86
CA LYS A 15 4.10 1.94 19.48
C LYS A 15 3.42 0.77 18.78
N GLU A 16 2.13 0.91 18.52
CA GLU A 16 1.32 -0.10 17.82
C GLU A 16 0.98 0.40 16.40
N VAL A 17 0.79 -0.53 15.48
CA VAL A 17 0.31 -0.26 14.13
C VAL A 17 -1.21 -0.32 14.08
N ILE A 18 -1.82 0.64 13.40
CA ILE A 18 -3.23 0.62 13.01
C ILE A 18 -3.27 0.42 11.50
N TYR A 19 -3.87 -0.67 11.06
CA TYR A 19 -4.13 -0.89 9.64
C TYR A 19 -5.44 -0.24 9.25
N VAL A 20 -5.41 0.58 8.21
CA VAL A 20 -6.59 1.27 7.66
C VAL A 20 -6.87 0.72 6.27
N VAL A 21 -8.12 0.33 6.04
CA VAL A 21 -8.62 -0.10 4.73
C VAL A 21 -9.45 1.03 4.14
N LEU A 22 -8.91 1.68 3.12
CA LEU A 22 -9.62 2.66 2.31
C LEU A 22 -10.17 1.96 1.06
N GLY A 23 -11.46 2.15 0.79
CA GLY A 23 -12.13 1.76 -0.44
C GLY A 23 -12.38 2.95 -1.35
N VAL A 24 -12.46 2.68 -2.65
CA VAL A 24 -12.96 3.64 -3.64
C VAL A 24 -14.08 2.93 -4.41
N ASN A 25 -15.27 3.53 -4.43
CA ASN A 25 -16.40 2.96 -5.16
C ASN A 25 -16.35 3.32 -6.65
N GLU A 26 -17.32 2.81 -7.42
CA GLU A 26 -17.39 3.03 -8.88
C GLU A 26 -17.63 4.50 -9.26
N GLU A 27 -18.19 5.30 -8.35
CA GLU A 27 -18.39 6.74 -8.52
C GLU A 27 -17.13 7.56 -8.16
N GLY A 28 -16.05 6.90 -7.72
CA GLY A 28 -14.82 7.54 -7.29
C GLY A 28 -14.86 8.09 -5.86
N TYR A 29 -15.92 7.83 -5.10
CA TYR A 29 -16.03 8.21 -3.70
C TYR A 29 -15.10 7.37 -2.85
N ARG A 30 -14.38 8.03 -1.93
CA ARG A 30 -13.42 7.39 -1.04
C ARG A 30 -14.01 7.25 0.34
N GLU A 31 -13.92 6.05 0.90
CA GLU A 31 -14.42 5.77 2.24
C GLU A 31 -13.47 4.86 3.02
N ILE A 32 -13.44 5.02 4.33
CA ILE A 32 -12.75 4.09 5.21
C ILE A 32 -13.70 2.91 5.43
N LEU A 33 -13.34 1.75 4.88
CA LEU A 33 -14.12 0.53 5.02
C LEU A 33 -13.95 -0.07 6.41
N ASP A 34 -12.72 -0.06 6.94
CA ASP A 34 -12.42 -0.60 8.26
C ASP A 34 -11.05 -0.12 8.80
N PHE A 35 -10.83 -0.32 10.10
CA PHE A 35 -9.53 -0.14 10.74
C PHE A 35 -9.28 -1.21 11.81
N PHE A 36 -8.02 -1.62 11.96
CA PHE A 36 -7.62 -2.68 12.89
C PHE A 36 -6.44 -2.20 13.73
N VAL A 37 -6.61 -2.22 15.05
CA VAL A 37 -5.59 -1.79 16.01
C VAL A 37 -4.80 -2.99 16.47
N GLY A 38 -3.50 -2.97 16.22
CA GLY A 38 -2.64 -4.11 16.50
C GLY A 38 -2.95 -5.28 15.57
N GLY A 39 -1.98 -6.18 15.44
CA GLY A 39 -2.07 -7.35 14.58
C GLY A 39 -0.69 -7.92 14.34
N GLN A 40 -0.58 -9.25 14.36
CA GLN A 40 0.61 -9.88 13.80
C GLN A 40 0.56 -9.70 12.29
N GLU A 41 1.66 -9.23 11.70
CA GLU A 41 1.91 -9.25 10.25
C GLU A 41 2.02 -10.71 9.77
N SER A 42 0.89 -11.41 9.79
CA SER A 42 0.77 -12.81 9.44
C SER A 42 -0.31 -12.97 8.38
N ALA A 43 -0.11 -13.95 7.51
CA ALA A 43 -1.11 -14.32 6.50
C ALA A 43 -2.50 -14.61 7.11
N TYR A 44 -2.54 -15.12 8.36
CA TYR A 44 -3.78 -15.36 9.09
C TYR A 44 -4.50 -14.05 9.43
N GLY A 45 -3.79 -13.06 9.99
CA GLY A 45 -4.38 -11.77 10.36
C GLY A 45 -4.95 -11.03 9.15
N TRP A 46 -4.23 -11.04 8.02
CA TRP A 46 -4.73 -10.44 6.77
C TRP A 46 -6.00 -11.11 6.28
N ARG A 47 -6.04 -12.44 6.29
CA ARG A 47 -7.21 -13.20 5.85
C ARG A 47 -8.43 -12.89 6.71
N GLU A 48 -8.26 -12.76 8.01
CA GLU A 48 -9.35 -12.41 8.93
C GLU A 48 -9.94 -11.03 8.58
N ILE A 49 -9.09 -10.01 8.45
CA ILE A 49 -9.47 -8.65 8.04
C ILE A 49 -10.27 -8.68 6.72
N LEU A 50 -9.73 -9.36 5.71
CA LEU A 50 -10.32 -9.41 4.38
C LEU A 50 -11.65 -10.18 4.37
N GLN A 51 -11.76 -11.25 5.17
CA GLN A 51 -13.01 -11.98 5.34
C GLN A 51 -14.09 -11.16 6.04
N GLN A 52 -13.73 -10.29 6.99
CA GLN A 52 -14.69 -9.37 7.61
C GLN A 52 -15.27 -8.41 6.58
N LEU A 53 -14.43 -7.81 5.73
CA LEU A 53 -14.89 -6.97 4.61
C LEU A 53 -15.80 -7.73 3.65
N TYR A 54 -15.43 -8.97 3.31
CA TYR A 54 -16.24 -9.81 2.44
C TYR A 54 -17.62 -10.11 3.05
N LYS A 55 -17.68 -10.41 4.35
CA LYS A 55 -18.95 -10.63 5.07
C LYS A 55 -19.81 -9.38 5.12
N ARG A 56 -19.20 -8.19 5.19
CA ARG A 56 -19.88 -6.88 5.21
C ARG A 56 -20.41 -6.41 3.86
N GLY A 57 -20.04 -7.08 2.76
CA GLY A 57 -20.63 -6.83 1.44
C GLY A 57 -19.64 -6.46 0.34
N VAL A 58 -18.35 -6.32 0.65
CA VAL A 58 -17.31 -6.14 -0.38
C VAL A 58 -17.09 -7.48 -1.06
N LYS A 59 -17.85 -7.80 -2.11
CA LYS A 59 -17.85 -9.13 -2.74
C LYS A 59 -16.84 -9.26 -3.87
N GLU A 60 -16.68 -8.19 -4.64
CA GLU A 60 -15.72 -8.13 -5.74
C GLU A 60 -14.87 -6.88 -5.58
N VAL A 61 -13.56 -7.04 -5.81
CA VAL A 61 -12.60 -5.94 -5.81
C VAL A 61 -11.74 -6.14 -7.06
N PRO A 62 -11.65 -5.14 -7.97
CA PRO A 62 -10.84 -5.28 -9.17
C PRO A 62 -9.34 -5.10 -8.88
N LEU A 63 -8.98 -4.26 -7.90
CA LEU A 63 -7.60 -3.91 -7.61
C LEU A 63 -7.34 -3.73 -6.11
N GLY A 64 -6.38 -4.49 -5.60
CA GLY A 64 -5.78 -4.28 -4.28
C GLY A 64 -4.50 -3.47 -4.36
N VAL A 65 -4.39 -2.39 -3.57
CA VAL A 65 -3.17 -1.56 -3.47
C VAL A 65 -2.61 -1.58 -2.05
N PHE A 66 -1.35 -2.02 -1.89
CA PHE A 66 -0.67 -2.11 -0.59
C PHE A 66 0.87 -2.03 -0.72
N ASP A 67 1.59 -1.82 0.39
CA ASP A 67 3.06 -1.65 0.42
C ASP A 67 3.86 -2.97 0.21
N GLY A 68 3.15 -4.08 -0.04
CA GLY A 68 3.79 -5.40 -0.22
C GLY A 68 4.18 -6.07 1.09
N LEU A 69 3.33 -5.94 2.11
CA LEU A 69 3.48 -6.64 3.38
C LEU A 69 3.50 -8.18 3.15
N PRO A 70 4.36 -8.93 3.86
CA PRO A 70 4.44 -10.38 3.70
C PRO A 70 3.09 -11.08 3.92
N GLY A 71 2.73 -12.02 3.05
CA GLY A 71 1.51 -12.82 3.17
C GLY A 71 0.22 -12.09 2.81
N LEU A 72 0.25 -10.77 2.56
CA LEU A 72 -0.93 -9.98 2.27
C LEU A 72 -1.46 -10.24 0.86
N GLU A 73 -0.58 -10.35 -0.12
CA GLU A 73 -0.98 -10.63 -1.51
C GLU A 73 -1.67 -11.98 -1.62
N GLU A 74 -1.09 -13.01 -0.99
CA GLU A 74 -1.67 -14.35 -0.97
C GLU A 74 -3.02 -14.36 -0.24
N ALA A 75 -3.11 -13.70 0.92
CA ALA A 75 -4.37 -13.59 1.67
C ALA A 75 -5.43 -12.81 0.88
N PHE A 76 -5.04 -11.75 0.18
CA PHE A 76 -5.92 -10.93 -0.65
C PHE A 76 -6.49 -11.73 -1.82
N LYS A 77 -5.64 -12.42 -2.58
CA LYS A 77 -6.07 -13.27 -3.70
C LYS A 77 -6.89 -14.48 -3.23
N ALA A 78 -6.67 -14.97 -2.02
CA ALA A 78 -7.50 -16.04 -1.45
C ALA A 78 -8.95 -15.59 -1.15
N VAL A 79 -9.19 -14.31 -0.85
CA VAL A 79 -10.53 -13.76 -0.61
C VAL A 79 -11.14 -13.16 -1.88
N TYR A 80 -10.32 -12.50 -2.70
CA TYR A 80 -10.71 -11.82 -3.94
C TYR A 80 -9.90 -12.38 -5.13
N PRO A 81 -10.26 -13.58 -5.63
CA PRO A 81 -9.43 -14.30 -6.62
C PRO A 81 -9.37 -13.65 -8.01
N LYS A 82 -10.33 -12.78 -8.33
CA LYS A 82 -10.36 -12.02 -9.60
C LYS A 82 -9.57 -10.71 -9.53
N ALA A 83 -9.09 -10.33 -8.34
CA ALA A 83 -8.48 -9.03 -8.13
C ALA A 83 -7.02 -9.02 -8.58
N ASP A 84 -6.64 -7.95 -9.27
CA ASP A 84 -5.23 -7.64 -9.47
C ASP A 84 -4.63 -7.04 -8.20
N VAL A 85 -3.32 -7.18 -8.06
CA VAL A 85 -2.56 -6.64 -6.94
C VAL A 85 -1.48 -5.73 -7.47
N GLN A 86 -1.43 -4.51 -6.93
CA GLN A 86 -0.43 -3.51 -7.25
C GLN A 86 0.26 -3.02 -5.98
N ARG A 87 1.59 -2.85 -6.05
CA ARG A 87 2.33 -2.16 -5.00
C ARG A 87 2.04 -0.67 -5.02
N CYS A 88 1.81 -0.09 -3.86
CA CYS A 88 1.56 1.34 -3.73
C CYS A 88 2.78 2.16 -4.17
N VAL A 89 2.62 2.94 -5.23
CA VAL A 89 3.68 3.84 -5.73
C VAL A 89 4.06 4.89 -4.68
N VAL A 90 3.09 5.39 -3.91
CA VAL A 90 3.34 6.39 -2.85
C VAL A 90 4.28 5.82 -1.79
N HIS A 91 4.03 4.60 -1.32
CA HIS A 91 4.92 3.93 -0.38
C HIS A 91 6.27 3.63 -1.01
N LYS A 92 6.32 3.18 -2.26
CA LYS A 92 7.58 2.92 -2.96
C LYS A 92 8.45 4.18 -3.06
N VAL A 93 7.87 5.30 -3.47
CA VAL A 93 8.57 6.60 -3.55
C VAL A 93 9.04 7.04 -2.17
N ARG A 94 8.18 6.98 -1.15
CA ARG A 94 8.55 7.35 0.24
C ARG A 94 9.69 6.48 0.78
N ASN A 95 9.62 5.18 0.53
CA ASN A 95 10.64 4.20 0.95
C ASN A 95 11.97 4.40 0.22
N THR A 96 11.95 4.84 -1.03
CA THR A 96 13.15 5.23 -1.77
C THR A 96 13.75 6.52 -1.19
N LEU A 97 12.95 7.59 -1.07
CA LEU A 97 13.41 8.91 -0.62
C LEU A 97 13.94 8.91 0.82
N SER A 98 13.46 8.01 1.69
CA SER A 98 13.96 7.87 3.06
C SER A 98 15.43 7.46 3.13
N ARG A 99 15.98 6.88 2.04
CA ARG A 99 17.38 6.48 1.90
C ARG A 99 18.26 7.57 1.27
N VAL A 100 17.66 8.69 0.89
CA VAL A 100 18.30 9.78 0.13
C VAL A 100 18.58 10.95 1.07
N ARG A 101 19.71 11.63 0.85
CA ARG A 101 20.06 12.85 1.61
C ARG A 101 18.99 13.92 1.37
N LYS A 102 18.59 14.62 2.44
CA LYS A 102 17.51 15.64 2.38
C LYS A 102 17.65 16.65 1.24
N LYS A 103 18.88 17.11 0.97
CA LYS A 103 19.15 18.08 -0.11
C LYS A 103 18.87 17.55 -1.52
N ASP A 104 18.96 16.23 -1.71
CA ASP A 104 18.84 15.57 -3.01
C ASP A 104 17.43 14.95 -3.19
N GLN A 105 16.61 14.93 -2.13
CA GLN A 105 15.26 14.32 -2.16
C GLN A 105 14.31 14.98 -3.15
N PHE A 106 14.41 16.31 -3.33
CA PHE A 106 13.53 17.02 -4.25
C PHE A 106 13.80 16.61 -5.71
N GLU A 107 15.07 16.66 -6.13
CA GLU A 107 15.47 16.25 -7.49
C GLU A 107 15.13 14.77 -7.72
N MET A 108 15.48 13.90 -6.78
CA MET A 108 15.16 12.47 -6.89
C MET A 108 13.65 12.20 -6.94
N ALA A 109 12.84 12.99 -6.22
CA ALA A 109 11.39 12.86 -6.29
C ALA A 109 10.88 13.20 -7.70
N GLU A 110 11.37 14.27 -8.32
CA GLU A 110 11.00 14.66 -9.69
C GLU A 110 11.38 13.58 -10.71
N ASP A 111 12.60 13.04 -10.62
CA ASP A 111 13.04 11.95 -11.52
C ASP A 111 12.15 10.71 -11.37
N LEU A 112 11.80 10.34 -10.13
CA LEU A 112 10.87 9.23 -9.87
C LEU A 112 9.48 9.49 -10.47
N LYS A 113 9.00 10.74 -10.56
CA LYS A 113 7.70 11.07 -11.19
C LYS A 113 7.70 10.72 -12.67
N LEU A 114 8.82 10.89 -13.36
CA LEU A 114 8.93 10.59 -14.79
C LEU A 114 8.65 9.11 -15.06
N ILE A 115 9.05 8.23 -14.14
CA ILE A 115 8.82 6.78 -14.24
C ILE A 115 7.33 6.45 -14.12
N TYR A 116 6.69 6.76 -12.98
CA TYR A 116 5.32 6.28 -12.72
C TYR A 116 4.21 7.12 -13.36
N ARG A 117 4.55 8.30 -13.93
CA ARG A 117 3.63 9.10 -14.76
C ARG A 117 3.86 8.91 -16.25
N SER A 118 4.75 8.01 -16.64
CA SER A 118 4.99 7.68 -18.05
C SER A 118 3.69 7.20 -18.72
N PRO A 119 3.47 7.54 -20.00
CA PRO A 119 2.22 7.22 -20.70
C PRO A 119 2.09 5.73 -21.04
N ASN A 120 3.20 4.98 -21.05
CA ASN A 120 3.22 3.53 -21.27
C ASN A 120 4.41 2.89 -20.54
N LYS A 121 4.45 1.56 -20.57
CA LYS A 121 5.46 0.76 -19.88
C LYS A 121 6.85 0.91 -20.48
N GLU A 122 6.94 1.03 -21.80
CA GLU A 122 8.19 1.15 -22.53
C GLU A 122 8.94 2.42 -22.09
N ILE A 123 8.25 3.56 -22.11
CA ILE A 123 8.80 4.86 -21.66
C ILE A 123 9.11 4.81 -20.17
N ALA A 124 8.27 4.16 -19.35
CA ALA A 124 8.55 4.01 -17.91
C ALA A 124 9.87 3.27 -17.65
N LEU A 125 10.18 2.24 -18.45
CA LEU A 125 11.43 1.49 -18.35
C LEU A 125 12.64 2.31 -18.81
N GLU A 126 12.49 3.09 -19.88
CA GLU A 126 13.53 4.03 -20.34
C GLU A 126 13.84 5.08 -19.26
N MET A 127 12.80 5.70 -18.67
CA MET A 127 12.97 6.67 -17.58
C MET A 127 13.60 6.01 -16.34
N PHE A 128 13.27 4.74 -16.05
CA PHE A 128 13.88 4.00 -14.95
C PHE A 128 15.37 3.71 -15.21
N GLN A 129 15.76 3.34 -16.43
CA GLN A 129 17.17 3.14 -16.80
C GLN A 129 17.97 4.43 -16.68
N GLN A 130 17.40 5.56 -17.14
CA GLN A 130 18.02 6.88 -16.98
C GLN A 130 18.19 7.23 -15.50
N PHE A 131 17.17 6.98 -14.68
CA PHE A 131 17.23 7.17 -13.24
C PHE A 131 18.30 6.32 -12.56
N GLU A 132 18.44 5.04 -12.93
CA GLU A 132 19.44 4.14 -12.36
C GLU A 132 20.88 4.52 -12.75
N SER A 133 21.06 5.18 -13.90
CA SER A 133 22.38 5.60 -14.40
C SER A 133 22.92 6.90 -13.80
N LYS A 134 22.11 7.63 -13.01
CA LYS A 134 22.50 8.86 -12.29
C LYS A 134 23.24 8.54 -10.99
#